data_AF-A0A067KXP6-F1
#
_entry.id   AF-A0A067KXP6-F1
#
_cell.length_a   1.000
_cell.length_b   1.000
_cell.length_c   1.000
_cell.angle_alpha   90.00
_cell.angle_beta   90.00
_cell.angle_gamma   90.00
#
_symmetry.space_group_name_H-M   'P 1'
#
loop_
_entity.id
_entity.type
_entity.pdbx_description
1 polymer ?
#
loop_
_entity_poly.entity_id
_entity_poly.type
_entity_poly.pdbx_seq_one_letter_code
_entity_poly.pdbx_strand_id
1 'polypeptide(L)'
;MTRVNRDFGGTMQKDAVPAVSADVIFASSRFPNYKLGANNQIVDAKDDPKVLSMKEVVARETAMLLEQQKRLSVRDLASKFEKGLAAAAKLSEEYLLLVVEGARLREAASLEKHVLLKNLRDALESLRGRVVGRNKDDVEEAIAMVEALAVQLTQREGELVQEKAEVKKLANFLKQASEDAKRLVDEERAFARAEIESARAAVQRVEEALQEHERMSRASGKQDLEELMKEVQEARRIKMLHQPSKVMDMEHELRALRIQLAEKSKRSLLLQRELARSKRGELNISQSYELEGSEVLGSYLQITPCSDDAPELSKCSIQWYRVSSEGGKKELISGATKSIYAPEPIDVGRVLQVEIIADGRQVILTTTGAIDPAAGLGSYVEALVRKHDVEFNVVVTQMNGVDYKSDSIHVLHVGKMRMKLRKGKSTITKEYYSTLMQLCGVRGGGNAAAQALYWQASKGLSFVLAFESERDRNAAIMLARRFAFDCNGVG
;
A
#
# COMPACT_ATOMS: atom_id res chain seq x y z
N MET A 1 -51.24 -16.23 4.90
CA MET A 1 -51.17 -16.28 3.43
C MET A 1 -50.26 -15.16 2.97
N THR A 2 -49.20 -15.30 2.16
CA THR A 2 -48.45 -16.45 1.63
C THR A 2 -47.10 -15.88 1.20
N ARG A 3 -46.02 -16.62 1.45
CA ARG A 3 -44.63 -16.39 0.97
C ARG A 3 -44.56 -16.19 -0.53
N VAL A 4 -43.59 -15.41 -1.02
CA VAL A 4 -42.71 -15.82 -2.14
C VAL A 4 -41.30 -15.22 -1.93
N ASN A 5 -40.34 -16.10 -1.65
CA ASN A 5 -38.90 -15.88 -1.85
C ASN A 5 -38.62 -16.00 -3.35
N ARG A 6 -37.74 -15.17 -3.91
CA ARG A 6 -37.21 -15.39 -5.26
C ARG A 6 -35.70 -15.17 -5.27
N ASP A 7 -35.00 -16.29 -5.19
CA ASP A 7 -33.61 -16.43 -5.62
C ASP A 7 -33.47 -16.00 -7.08
N PHE A 8 -32.44 -15.22 -7.37
CA PHE A 8 -31.91 -15.09 -8.72
C PHE A 8 -30.38 -15.14 -8.66
N GLY A 9 -29.86 -16.34 -8.91
CA GLY A 9 -28.55 -16.49 -9.54
C GLY A 9 -28.62 -15.87 -10.93
N GLY A 10 -27.88 -14.77 -11.13
CA GLY A 10 -27.71 -14.10 -12.41
C GLY A 10 -26.29 -14.28 -12.90
N THR A 11 -26.10 -15.25 -13.78
CA THR A 11 -24.97 -15.37 -14.71
C THR A 11 -24.59 -14.00 -15.26
N MET A 12 -23.38 -13.52 -14.98
CA MET A 12 -22.84 -12.33 -15.64
C MET A 12 -22.58 -12.66 -17.11
N GLN A 13 -23.55 -12.29 -17.96
CA GLN A 13 -23.31 -12.08 -19.39
C GLN A 13 -22.21 -11.03 -19.54
N LYS A 14 -21.16 -11.40 -20.28
CA LYS A 14 -20.13 -10.47 -20.75
C LYS A 14 -20.74 -9.58 -21.82
N ASP A 15 -21.35 -8.47 -21.40
CA ASP A 15 -21.61 -7.36 -22.30
C ASP A 15 -20.30 -6.62 -22.54
N ALA A 16 -19.83 -6.73 -23.79
CA ALA A 16 -18.66 -6.01 -24.28
C ALA A 16 -18.98 -4.52 -24.34
N VAL A 17 -18.36 -3.76 -23.45
CA VAL A 17 -18.32 -2.29 -23.54
C VAL A 17 -17.40 -1.91 -24.72
N PRO A 18 -17.77 -0.95 -25.59
CA PRO A 18 -16.92 -0.56 -26.72
C PRO A 18 -15.60 0.02 -26.22
N ALA A 19 -14.49 -0.45 -26.78
CA ALA A 19 -13.15 0.02 -26.45
C ALA A 19 -12.98 1.48 -26.89
N VAL A 20 -12.79 2.38 -25.91
CA VAL A 20 -12.40 3.77 -26.12
C VAL A 20 -10.87 3.82 -26.20
N SER A 21 -10.37 4.28 -27.35
CA SER A 21 -8.99 4.70 -27.69
C SER A 21 -7.84 3.76 -27.28
N ALA A 22 -7.23 3.11 -28.27
CA ALA A 22 -6.18 2.11 -28.14
C ALA A 22 -4.75 2.66 -27.89
N ASP A 23 -4.58 3.82 -27.25
CA ASP A 23 -3.25 4.44 -27.05
C ASP A 23 -2.96 4.83 -25.60
N VAL A 24 -3.33 3.97 -24.63
CA VAL A 24 -2.81 4.08 -23.26
C VAL A 24 -2.29 2.73 -22.80
N ILE A 25 -0.97 2.57 -22.82
CA ILE A 25 -0.30 1.42 -22.22
C ILE A 25 -0.08 1.73 -20.75
N PHE A 26 -0.93 1.21 -19.88
CA PHE A 26 -0.66 1.19 -18.44
C PHE A 26 0.47 0.18 -18.16
N ALA A 27 1.54 0.61 -17.48
CA ALA A 27 2.67 -0.25 -17.14
C ALA A 27 2.30 -1.44 -16.21
N SER A 28 1.11 -1.43 -15.62
CA SER A 28 0.56 -2.51 -14.79
C SER A 28 -0.96 -2.41 -14.71
N SER A 29 -1.66 -3.53 -14.88
CA SER A 29 -3.10 -3.68 -14.66
C SER A 29 -3.48 -3.91 -13.19
N ARG A 30 -2.58 -3.59 -12.24
CA ARG A 30 -2.79 -3.80 -10.80
C ARG A 30 -2.75 -2.50 -10.03
N PHE A 31 -3.66 -2.37 -9.05
CA PHE A 31 -3.64 -1.29 -8.07
C PHE A 31 -2.33 -1.31 -7.25
N PRO A 32 -1.76 -0.14 -6.89
CA PRO A 32 -0.59 -0.07 -6.01
C PRO A 32 -0.89 -0.71 -4.65
N ASN A 33 -0.06 -1.67 -4.24
CA ASN A 33 -0.15 -2.27 -2.91
C ASN A 33 0.50 -1.33 -1.90
N TYR A 34 -0.29 -0.43 -1.29
CA TYR A 34 0.17 0.32 -0.12
C TYR A 34 -0.16 -0.44 1.16
N LYS A 35 0.69 -0.32 2.18
CA LYS A 35 0.39 -0.74 3.55
C LYS A 35 0.29 0.50 4.43
N LEU A 36 -0.86 0.69 5.09
CA LEU A 36 -1.00 1.72 6.13
C LEU A 36 -0.22 1.29 7.38
N GLY A 37 0.70 2.14 7.83
CA GLY A 37 1.32 2.02 9.15
C GLY A 37 0.41 2.53 10.27
N ALA A 38 0.84 2.36 11.52
CA ALA A 38 0.18 3.00 12.65
C ALA A 38 0.16 4.52 12.46
N ASN A 39 -1.01 5.15 12.68
CA ASN A 39 -1.33 6.56 12.42
C ASN A 39 -1.62 6.93 10.95
N ASN A 40 -2.10 6.00 10.12
CA ASN A 40 -2.51 6.26 8.73
C ASN A 40 -1.42 6.84 7.82
N GLN A 41 -0.14 6.69 8.18
CA GLN A 41 0.96 7.05 7.30
C GLN A 41 1.20 5.92 6.29
N ILE A 42 1.28 6.28 5.00
CA ILE A 42 1.68 5.37 3.93
C ILE A 42 3.15 5.04 4.16
N VAL A 43 3.46 3.77 4.41
CA VAL A 43 4.85 3.31 4.51
C VAL A 43 5.26 2.82 3.13
N ASP A 44 6.14 3.57 2.46
CA ASP A 44 6.71 3.15 1.18
C ASP A 44 7.45 1.82 1.38
N ALA A 45 6.90 0.77 0.78
CA ALA A 45 7.59 -0.50 0.67
C ALA A 45 8.76 -0.31 -0.30
N LYS A 46 9.96 -0.66 0.15
CA LYS A 46 11.21 -0.61 -0.63
C LYS A 46 10.99 -1.02 -2.08
N ASP A 47 11.48 -0.17 -2.97
CA ASP A 47 11.44 -0.30 -4.42
C ASP A 47 11.78 -1.72 -4.89
N ASP A 48 10.82 -2.33 -5.59
CA ASP A 48 11.05 -3.49 -6.44
C ASP A 48 11.93 -3.03 -7.64
N PRO A 49 13.00 -3.75 -8.03
CA PRO A 49 14.03 -3.23 -8.93
C PRO A 49 13.63 -3.21 -10.42
N LYS A 50 12.34 -3.02 -10.74
CA LYS A 50 11.83 -3.10 -12.13
C LYS A 50 10.89 -1.99 -12.57
N VAL A 51 10.66 -0.95 -11.76
CA VAL A 51 9.94 0.24 -12.22
C VAL A 51 10.98 1.28 -12.63
N LEU A 52 11.17 1.44 -13.94
CA LEU A 52 12.05 2.47 -14.51
C LEU A 52 11.57 3.85 -14.05
N SER A 53 12.49 4.67 -13.54
CA SER A 53 12.16 6.01 -13.06
C SER A 53 11.67 6.89 -14.23
N MET A 54 10.81 7.88 -13.97
CA MET A 54 10.30 8.81 -15.00
C MET A 54 11.46 9.47 -15.77
N LYS A 55 12.59 9.70 -15.11
CA LYS A 55 13.81 10.25 -15.71
C LYS A 55 14.43 9.29 -16.73
N GLU A 56 14.39 7.99 -16.48
CA GLU A 56 14.86 6.95 -17.40
C GLU A 56 13.89 6.71 -18.56
N VAL A 57 12.57 6.85 -18.32
CA VAL A 57 11.56 6.80 -19.38
C VAL A 57 11.74 7.97 -20.34
N VAL A 58 11.84 9.20 -19.81
CA VAL A 58 12.12 10.40 -20.62
C VAL A 58 13.46 10.27 -21.34
N ALA A 59 14.51 9.74 -20.69
CA ALA A 59 15.80 9.53 -21.35
C ALA A 59 15.72 8.49 -22.48
N ARG A 60 14.96 7.40 -22.30
CA ARG A 60 14.73 6.38 -23.35
C ARG A 60 13.91 6.94 -24.52
N GLU A 61 12.84 7.67 -24.25
CA GLU A 61 12.04 8.29 -25.30
C GLU A 61 12.83 9.36 -26.05
N THR A 62 13.61 10.18 -25.34
CA THR A 62 14.52 11.17 -25.95
C THR A 62 15.57 10.48 -26.83
N ALA A 63 16.12 9.35 -26.37
CA ALA A 63 17.06 8.56 -27.15
C ALA A 63 16.40 7.93 -28.39
N MET A 64 15.18 7.41 -28.28
CA MET A 64 14.42 6.86 -29.42
C MET A 64 14.04 7.94 -30.44
N LEU A 65 13.69 9.15 -30.00
CA LEU A 65 13.44 10.30 -30.88
C LEU A 65 14.72 10.75 -31.60
N LEU A 66 15.86 10.79 -30.90
CA LEU A 66 17.17 11.07 -31.50
C LEU A 66 17.61 9.99 -32.50
N GLU A 67 17.27 8.72 -32.23
CA GLU A 67 17.57 7.60 -33.13
C GLU A 67 16.65 7.61 -34.37
N GLN A 68 15.37 7.96 -34.22
CA GLN A 68 14.47 8.24 -35.35
C GLN A 68 14.95 9.44 -36.18
N GLN A 69 15.52 10.47 -35.56
CA GLN A 69 16.09 11.63 -36.27
C GLN A 69 17.31 11.25 -37.15
N LYS A 70 18.03 10.16 -36.83
CA LYS A 70 19.19 9.66 -37.59
C LYS A 70 18.84 8.80 -38.81
N ARG A 71 17.59 8.37 -38.98
CA ARG A 71 17.13 7.75 -40.23
C ARG A 71 16.92 8.85 -41.27
N LEU A 72 17.94 9.11 -42.10
CA LEU A 72 17.94 10.06 -43.24
C LEU A 72 16.85 11.12 -43.13
N SER A 73 17.09 12.13 -42.28
CA SER A 73 16.11 13.19 -42.06
C SER A 73 15.71 13.81 -43.39
N VAL A 74 14.44 14.20 -43.57
CA VAL A 74 14.01 15.05 -44.70
C VAL A 74 14.93 16.27 -44.84
N ARG A 75 15.54 16.73 -43.73
CA ARG A 75 16.59 17.76 -43.71
C ARG A 75 17.87 17.33 -44.44
N ASP A 76 18.34 16.11 -44.28
CA ASP A 76 19.54 15.59 -44.96
C ASP A 76 19.28 15.37 -46.44
N LEU A 77 18.07 14.90 -46.80
CA LEU A 77 17.64 14.77 -48.19
C LEU A 77 17.51 16.15 -48.85
N ALA A 78 16.89 17.11 -48.17
CA ALA A 78 16.79 18.49 -48.63
C ALA A 78 18.16 19.16 -48.74
N SER A 79 19.07 18.95 -47.78
CA SER A 79 20.43 19.50 -47.85
C SER A 79 21.23 18.90 -49.02
N LYS A 80 21.08 17.60 -49.28
CA LYS A 80 21.68 16.96 -50.45
C LYS A 80 21.08 17.47 -51.75
N PHE A 81 19.75 17.69 -51.77
CA PHE A 81 19.05 18.24 -52.92
C PHE A 81 19.46 19.69 -53.19
N GLU A 82 19.52 20.56 -52.17
CA GLU A 82 19.98 21.94 -52.30
C GLU A 82 21.44 22.03 -52.75
N LYS A 83 22.32 21.18 -52.21
CA LYS A 83 23.72 21.09 -52.69
C LYS A 83 23.79 20.60 -54.14
N GLY A 84 22.95 19.65 -54.52
CA GLY A 84 22.80 19.18 -55.89
C GLY A 84 22.29 20.26 -56.83
N LEU A 85 21.28 21.02 -56.41
CA LEU A 85 20.70 22.15 -57.14
C LEU A 85 21.71 23.30 -57.29
N ALA A 86 22.46 23.63 -56.23
CA ALA A 86 23.50 24.66 -56.28
C ALA A 86 24.69 24.25 -57.15
N ALA A 87 25.09 22.98 -57.11
CA ALA A 87 26.10 22.43 -58.02
C ALA A 87 25.60 22.43 -59.48
N ALA A 88 24.34 22.05 -59.72
CA ALA A 88 23.72 22.09 -61.03
C ALA A 88 23.54 23.52 -61.56
N ALA A 89 23.24 24.49 -60.70
CA ALA A 89 23.16 25.91 -61.06
C ALA A 89 24.52 26.49 -61.44
N LYS A 90 25.59 26.14 -60.71
CA LYS A 90 26.97 26.51 -61.05
C LYS A 90 27.41 25.89 -62.38
N LEU A 91 27.14 24.60 -62.58
CA LEU A 91 27.40 23.93 -63.85
C LEU A 91 26.57 24.56 -64.97
N SER A 92 25.32 24.94 -64.71
CA SER A 92 24.46 25.62 -65.66
C SER A 92 25.02 26.99 -66.07
N GLU A 93 25.51 27.83 -65.15
CA GLU A 93 26.13 29.11 -65.48
C GLU A 93 27.42 28.96 -66.29
N GLU A 94 28.28 28.01 -65.89
CA GLU A 94 29.53 27.69 -66.59
C GLU A 94 29.24 27.10 -67.99
N TYR A 95 28.23 26.24 -68.10
CA TYR A 95 27.76 25.66 -69.34
C TYR A 95 27.00 26.68 -70.20
N LEU A 96 26.31 27.66 -69.62
CA LEU A 96 25.63 28.73 -70.36
C LEU A 96 26.66 29.59 -71.10
N LEU A 97 27.80 29.89 -70.47
CA LEU A 97 28.91 30.61 -71.10
C LEU A 97 29.50 29.80 -72.26
N LEU A 98 29.77 28.51 -72.03
CA LEU A 98 30.27 27.55 -73.03
C LEU A 98 29.27 27.27 -74.15
N VAL A 99 27.98 27.29 -73.87
CA VAL A 99 26.90 27.07 -74.85
C VAL A 99 26.71 28.30 -75.72
N VAL A 100 26.89 29.52 -75.20
CA VAL A 100 26.82 30.73 -76.03
C VAL A 100 27.99 30.83 -77.00
N GLU A 101 29.22 30.55 -76.55
CA GLU A 101 30.37 30.45 -77.45
C GLU A 101 30.26 29.26 -78.40
N GLY A 102 29.85 28.09 -77.90
CA GLY A 102 29.66 26.87 -78.68
C GLY A 102 28.46 26.92 -79.65
N ALA A 103 27.45 27.76 -79.39
CA ALA A 103 26.34 28.01 -80.32
C ALA A 103 26.79 28.92 -81.47
N ARG A 104 27.56 29.98 -81.17
CA ARG A 104 28.15 30.85 -82.20
C ARG A 104 29.12 30.08 -83.11
N LEU A 105 29.96 29.22 -82.53
CA LEU A 105 30.86 28.36 -83.30
C LEU A 105 30.11 27.32 -84.14
N ARG A 106 29.00 26.75 -83.63
CA ARG A 106 28.18 25.80 -84.40
C ARG A 106 27.37 26.45 -85.51
N GLU A 107 26.82 27.64 -85.29
CA GLU A 107 26.14 28.42 -86.32
C GLU A 107 27.12 28.84 -87.43
N ALA A 108 28.34 29.27 -87.07
CA ALA A 108 29.40 29.55 -88.04
C ALA A 108 29.81 28.29 -88.84
N ALA A 109 29.98 27.14 -88.18
CA ALA A 109 30.32 25.88 -88.84
C ALA A 109 29.19 25.32 -89.73
N SER A 110 27.93 25.60 -89.42
CA SER A 110 26.77 25.24 -90.28
C SER A 110 26.75 26.08 -91.55
N LEU A 111 26.95 27.39 -91.44
CA LEU A 111 27.05 28.29 -92.59
C LEU A 111 28.22 27.90 -93.51
N GLU A 112 29.36 27.50 -92.94
CA GLU A 112 30.52 27.02 -93.70
C GLU A 112 30.23 25.72 -94.47
N LYS A 113 29.43 24.80 -93.93
CA LYS A 113 29.00 23.58 -94.63
C LYS A 113 28.13 23.87 -95.86
N HIS A 114 27.19 24.82 -95.75
CA HIS A 114 26.37 25.23 -96.90
C HIS A 114 27.19 25.91 -97.99
N VAL A 115 28.18 26.73 -97.59
CA VAL A 115 29.12 27.36 -98.53
C VAL A 115 29.98 26.31 -99.23
N LEU A 116 30.47 25.30 -98.51
CA LEU A 116 31.24 24.19 -99.08
C LEU A 116 30.41 23.36 -100.09
N LEU A 117 29.18 22.99 -99.72
CA LEU A 117 28.28 22.25 -100.63
C LEU A 117 27.92 23.06 -101.88
N LYS A 118 27.71 24.37 -101.73
CA LYS A 118 27.47 25.28 -102.85
C LYS A 118 28.69 25.35 -103.78
N ASN A 119 29.87 25.59 -103.22
CA ASN A 119 31.11 25.66 -104.01
C ASN A 119 31.40 24.34 -104.73
N LEU A 120 31.13 23.20 -104.09
CA LEU A 120 31.27 21.88 -104.71
C LEU A 120 30.29 21.71 -105.88
N ARG A 121 29.02 22.11 -105.70
CA ARG A 121 28.02 22.09 -106.78
C ARG A 121 28.44 22.99 -107.95
N ASP A 122 28.85 24.22 -107.68
CA ASP A 122 29.27 25.19 -108.72
C ASP A 122 30.50 24.67 -109.50
N ALA A 123 31.44 24.02 -108.81
CA ALA A 123 32.60 23.39 -109.43
C ALA A 123 32.22 22.18 -110.30
N LEU A 124 31.29 21.34 -109.85
CA LEU A 124 30.76 20.21 -110.61
C LEU A 124 29.98 20.69 -111.85
N GLU A 125 29.21 21.78 -111.75
CA GLU A 125 28.48 22.36 -112.89
C GLU A 125 29.43 22.94 -113.95
N SER A 126 30.51 23.60 -113.51
CA SER A 126 31.59 24.05 -114.39
C SER A 126 32.33 22.89 -115.07
N LEU A 127 32.47 21.75 -114.38
CA LEU A 127 33.09 20.54 -114.94
C LEU A 127 32.15 19.88 -115.96
N ARG A 128 30.84 19.80 -115.67
CA ARG A 128 29.81 19.25 -116.56
C ARG A 128 29.83 19.86 -117.95
N GLY A 129 30.03 21.19 -118.04
CA GLY A 129 30.15 21.91 -119.32
C GLY A 129 31.43 21.60 -120.14
N ARG A 130 32.40 20.90 -119.53
CA ARG A 130 33.71 20.57 -120.14
C ARG A 130 33.92 19.08 -120.42
N VAL A 131 33.02 18.20 -119.95
CA VAL A 131 33.13 16.73 -120.12
C VAL A 131 32.03 16.18 -121.06
N VAL A 132 32.27 15.01 -121.66
CA VAL A 132 31.35 14.39 -122.64
C VAL A 132 31.26 12.87 -122.41
N GLY A 133 30.15 12.25 -122.84
CA GLY A 133 29.92 10.80 -122.71
C GLY A 133 29.78 10.36 -121.26
N ARG A 134 30.29 9.17 -120.91
CA ARG A 134 30.16 8.56 -119.58
C ARG A 134 30.64 9.46 -118.43
N ASN A 135 31.72 10.22 -118.63
CA ASN A 135 32.23 11.16 -117.63
C ASN A 135 31.25 12.30 -117.33
N LYS A 136 30.38 12.64 -118.29
CA LYS A 136 29.31 13.62 -118.08
C LYS A 136 28.21 13.03 -117.21
N ASP A 137 27.82 11.77 -117.46
CA ASP A 137 26.81 11.07 -116.67
C ASP A 137 27.26 10.93 -115.20
N ASP A 138 28.53 10.59 -114.95
CA ASP A 138 29.09 10.51 -113.59
C ASP A 138 29.10 11.87 -112.86
N VAL A 139 29.36 12.97 -113.59
CA VAL A 139 29.30 14.34 -113.03
C VAL A 139 27.85 14.74 -112.74
N GLU A 140 26.89 14.36 -113.59
CA GLU A 140 25.47 14.60 -113.34
C GLU A 140 24.95 13.83 -112.11
N GLU A 141 25.40 12.58 -111.91
CA GLU A 141 25.10 11.81 -110.70
C GLU A 141 25.72 12.45 -109.45
N ALA A 142 26.97 12.92 -109.54
CA ALA A 142 27.62 13.64 -108.44
C ALA A 142 26.89 14.94 -108.06
N ILE A 143 26.40 15.71 -109.04
CA ILE A 143 25.57 16.90 -108.81
C ILE A 143 24.28 16.50 -108.07
N ALA A 144 23.59 15.47 -108.54
CA ALA A 144 22.36 14.99 -107.91
C ALA A 144 22.58 14.55 -106.45
N MET A 145 23.70 13.88 -106.14
CA MET A 145 24.06 13.51 -104.76
C MET A 145 24.34 14.73 -103.88
N VAL A 146 25.05 15.74 -104.40
CA VAL A 146 25.33 16.98 -103.66
C VAL A 146 24.04 17.77 -103.39
N GLU A 147 23.11 17.81 -104.35
CA GLU A 147 21.80 18.43 -104.17
C GLU A 147 20.96 17.68 -103.11
N ALA A 148 20.94 16.34 -103.15
CA ALA A 148 20.26 15.53 -102.14
C ALA A 148 20.85 15.75 -100.74
N LEU A 149 22.18 15.83 -100.60
CA LEU A 149 22.85 16.12 -99.34
C LEU A 149 22.53 17.52 -98.80
N ALA A 150 22.42 18.52 -99.68
CA ALA A 150 22.03 19.88 -99.30
C ALA A 150 20.58 19.94 -98.75
N VAL A 151 19.66 19.20 -99.37
CA VAL A 151 18.27 19.09 -98.89
C VAL A 151 18.21 18.37 -97.53
N GLN A 152 18.93 17.26 -97.37
CA GLN A 152 18.96 16.54 -96.08
C GLN A 152 19.60 17.36 -94.95
N LEU A 153 20.64 18.15 -95.27
CA LEU A 153 21.30 19.02 -94.29
C LEU A 153 20.36 20.12 -93.80
N THR A 154 19.65 20.79 -94.72
CA THR A 154 18.67 21.83 -94.34
C THR A 154 17.50 21.27 -93.55
N GLN A 155 16.99 20.08 -93.90
CA GLN A 155 15.94 19.42 -93.14
C GLN A 155 16.39 19.09 -91.70
N ARG A 156 17.55 18.44 -91.52
CA ARG A 156 18.08 18.10 -90.19
C ARG A 156 18.36 19.33 -89.34
N GLU A 157 18.85 20.42 -89.93
CA GLU A 157 19.03 21.68 -89.20
C GLU A 157 17.69 22.27 -88.74
N GLY A 158 16.63 22.16 -89.56
CA GLY A 158 15.27 22.55 -89.17
C GLY A 158 14.73 21.74 -87.98
N GLU A 159 14.88 20.42 -88.02
CA GLU A 159 14.52 19.51 -86.91
C GLU A 159 15.29 19.86 -85.63
N LEU A 160 16.61 20.09 -85.74
CA LEU A 160 17.46 20.45 -84.61
C LEU A 160 17.08 21.82 -84.00
N VAL A 161 16.69 22.80 -84.82
CA VAL A 161 16.18 24.09 -84.34
C VAL A 161 14.86 23.93 -83.59
N GLN A 162 13.97 23.07 -84.09
CA GLN A 162 12.71 22.77 -83.42
C GLN A 162 12.93 22.05 -82.08
N GLU A 163 13.76 20.99 -82.05
CA GLU A 163 14.12 20.29 -80.81
C GLU A 163 14.76 21.24 -79.79
N LYS A 164 15.66 22.13 -80.23
CA LYS A 164 16.26 23.16 -79.37
C LYS A 164 15.21 24.10 -78.77
N ALA A 165 14.18 24.46 -79.52
CA ALA A 165 13.08 25.29 -79.03
C ALA A 165 12.21 24.54 -78.00
N GLU A 166 11.92 23.27 -78.23
CA GLU A 166 11.17 22.42 -77.30
C GLU A 166 11.94 22.17 -75.99
N VAL A 167 13.25 21.87 -76.08
CA VAL A 167 14.13 21.72 -74.92
C VAL A 167 14.20 23.02 -74.11
N LYS A 168 14.28 24.18 -74.78
CA LYS A 168 14.25 25.48 -74.10
C LYS A 168 12.91 25.71 -73.37
N LYS A 169 11.79 25.31 -73.98
CA LYS A 169 10.47 25.39 -73.35
C LYS A 169 10.39 24.48 -72.12
N LEU A 170 10.89 23.25 -72.22
CA LEU A 170 10.92 22.31 -71.10
C LEU A 170 11.81 22.80 -69.95
N ALA A 171 12.99 23.36 -70.25
CA ALA A 171 13.87 23.95 -69.26
C ALA A 171 13.19 25.08 -68.47
N ASN A 172 12.42 25.94 -69.17
CA ASN A 172 11.65 27.00 -68.51
C ASN A 172 10.55 26.44 -67.59
N PHE A 173 9.84 25.39 -68.02
CA PHE A 173 8.83 24.74 -67.16
C PHE A 173 9.45 24.09 -65.94
N LEU A 174 10.59 23.41 -66.08
CA LEU A 174 11.32 22.82 -64.95
C LEU A 174 11.81 23.88 -63.97
N LYS A 175 12.30 25.02 -64.47
CA LYS A 175 12.69 26.17 -63.64
C LYS A 175 11.51 26.70 -62.84
N GLN A 176 10.38 26.95 -63.52
CA GLN A 176 9.16 27.43 -62.86
C GLN A 176 8.65 26.44 -61.81
N ALA A 177 8.58 25.15 -62.14
CA ALA A 177 8.15 24.11 -61.20
C ALA A 177 9.08 24.00 -59.98
N SER A 178 10.39 24.17 -60.17
CA SER A 178 11.35 24.20 -59.06
C SER A 178 11.18 25.43 -58.17
N GLU A 179 10.90 26.60 -58.75
CA GLU A 179 10.65 27.84 -57.99
C GLU A 179 9.34 27.76 -57.21
N ASP A 180 8.27 27.24 -57.83
CA ASP A 180 6.97 27.04 -57.18
C ASP A 180 7.07 26.00 -56.05
N ALA A 181 7.78 24.89 -56.25
CA ALA A 181 8.02 23.89 -55.20
C ALA A 181 8.81 24.49 -54.02
N LYS A 182 9.82 25.33 -54.31
CA LYS A 182 10.58 26.04 -53.26
C LYS A 182 9.67 26.99 -52.48
N ARG A 183 8.86 27.78 -53.16
CA ARG A 183 7.91 28.72 -52.52
C ARG A 183 6.96 27.97 -51.58
N LEU A 184 6.36 26.88 -52.05
CA LEU A 184 5.42 26.08 -51.24
C LEU A 184 6.10 25.52 -49.99
N VAL A 185 7.32 24.99 -50.12
CA VAL A 185 8.08 24.48 -48.96
C VAL A 185 8.38 25.59 -47.95
N ASP A 186 8.73 26.79 -48.41
CA ASP A 186 9.02 27.92 -47.52
C ASP A 186 7.75 28.46 -46.85
N GLU A 187 6.61 28.47 -47.54
CA GLU A 187 5.29 28.82 -46.98
C GLU A 187 4.85 27.83 -45.88
N GLU A 188 4.92 26.52 -46.15
CA GLU A 188 4.59 25.49 -45.17
C GLU A 188 5.53 25.52 -43.95
N ARG A 189 6.82 25.80 -44.17
CA ARG A 189 7.78 26.00 -43.07
C ARG A 189 7.44 27.23 -42.24
N ALA A 190 6.99 28.32 -42.85
CA ALA A 190 6.58 29.52 -42.13
C ALA A 190 5.32 29.27 -41.30
N PHE A 191 4.34 28.56 -41.89
CA PHE A 191 3.12 28.16 -41.19
C PHE A 191 3.42 27.29 -39.97
N ALA A 192 4.23 26.24 -40.16
CA ALA A 192 4.63 25.35 -39.06
C ALA A 192 5.38 26.10 -37.93
N ARG A 193 6.22 27.09 -38.26
CA ARG A 193 6.89 27.92 -37.25
C ARG A 193 5.89 28.76 -36.45
N ALA A 194 4.94 29.40 -37.13
CA ALA A 194 3.91 30.20 -36.48
C ALA A 194 3.02 29.35 -35.55
N GLU A 195 2.67 28.13 -35.97
CA GLU A 195 1.88 27.21 -35.14
C GLU A 195 2.66 26.74 -33.90
N ILE A 196 3.95 26.42 -34.05
CA ILE A 196 4.84 26.07 -32.93
C ILE A 196 4.97 27.23 -31.94
N GLU A 197 5.14 28.46 -32.42
CA GLU A 197 5.24 29.65 -31.56
C GLU A 197 3.92 29.93 -30.82
N SER A 198 2.78 29.78 -31.50
CA SER A 198 1.45 29.88 -30.88
C SER A 198 1.25 28.83 -29.78
N ALA A 199 1.62 27.57 -30.05
CA ALA A 199 1.55 26.49 -29.06
C ALA A 199 2.45 26.76 -27.85
N ARG A 200 3.67 27.26 -28.06
CA ARG A 200 4.58 27.66 -26.97
C ARG A 200 4.00 28.79 -26.12
N ALA A 201 3.41 29.81 -26.74
CA ALA A 201 2.76 30.90 -26.01
C ALA A 201 1.55 30.40 -25.19
N ALA A 202 0.80 29.42 -25.70
CA ALA A 202 -0.28 28.80 -24.94
C ALA A 202 0.23 28.01 -23.73
N VAL A 203 1.30 27.22 -23.90
CA VAL A 203 1.94 26.49 -22.79
C VAL A 203 2.43 27.45 -21.71
N GLN A 204 3.10 28.54 -22.10
CA GLN A 204 3.58 29.54 -21.14
C GLN A 204 2.43 30.15 -20.32
N ARG A 205 1.30 30.50 -20.95
CA ARG A 205 0.12 31.01 -20.23
C ARG A 205 -0.42 30.00 -19.21
N VAL A 206 -0.44 28.72 -19.57
CA VAL A 206 -0.89 27.65 -18.66
C VAL A 206 0.08 27.49 -17.50
N GLU A 207 1.38 27.52 -17.75
CA GLU A 207 2.41 27.46 -16.70
C GLU A 207 2.30 28.64 -15.73
N GLU A 208 2.11 29.85 -16.24
CA GLU A 208 1.91 31.06 -15.41
C GLU A 208 0.63 30.95 -14.56
N ALA A 209 -0.49 30.51 -15.16
CA ALA A 209 -1.74 30.30 -14.44
C ALA A 209 -1.63 29.20 -13.36
N LEU A 210 -0.90 28.12 -13.64
CA LEU A 210 -0.64 27.05 -12.66
C LEU A 210 0.22 27.56 -11.50
N GLN A 211 1.26 28.34 -11.78
CA GLN A 211 2.09 28.94 -10.72
C GLN A 211 1.30 29.93 -9.87
N GLU A 212 0.44 30.75 -10.47
CA GLU A 212 -0.44 31.65 -9.74
C GLU A 212 -1.42 30.88 -8.86
N HIS A 213 -2.06 29.84 -9.41
CA HIS A 213 -2.93 28.95 -8.64
C HIS A 213 -2.19 28.31 -7.47
N GLU A 214 -0.98 27.79 -7.68
CA GLU A 214 -0.17 27.20 -6.62
C GLU A 214 0.19 28.22 -5.52
N ARG A 215 0.52 29.46 -5.88
CA ARG A 215 0.78 30.55 -4.92
C ARG A 215 -0.49 30.88 -4.12
N MET A 216 -1.64 30.99 -4.78
CA MET A 216 -2.93 31.25 -4.13
C MET A 216 -3.33 30.11 -3.19
N SER A 217 -3.18 28.84 -3.62
CA SER A 217 -3.44 27.66 -2.77
C SER A 217 -2.50 27.58 -1.57
N ARG A 218 -1.22 27.95 -1.73
CA ARG A 218 -0.27 28.01 -0.60
C ARG A 218 -0.61 29.13 0.39
N ALA A 219 -1.19 30.24 -0.06
CA ALA A 219 -1.64 31.34 0.80
C ALA A 219 -2.95 31.00 1.52
N SER A 220 -3.97 30.53 0.81
CA SER A 220 -5.26 30.10 1.38
C SER A 220 -5.09 28.90 2.30
N GLY A 221 -4.33 27.87 1.90
CA GLY A 221 -4.12 26.68 2.73
C GLY A 221 -3.43 26.97 4.07
N LYS A 222 -2.62 28.03 4.16
CA LYS A 222 -2.04 28.48 5.44
C LYS A 222 -3.09 29.19 6.31
N GLN A 223 -3.87 30.07 5.71
CA GLN A 223 -4.91 30.82 6.43
C GLN A 223 -6.00 29.89 6.95
N ASP A 224 -6.47 28.95 6.13
CA ASP A 224 -7.49 27.97 6.49
C ASP A 224 -6.99 26.99 7.58
N LEU A 225 -5.72 26.57 7.50
CA LEU A 225 -5.12 25.73 8.54
C LEU A 225 -4.97 26.48 9.87
N GLU A 226 -4.61 27.75 9.83
CA GLU A 226 -4.39 28.57 11.02
C GLU A 226 -5.71 28.96 11.70
N GLU A 227 -6.76 29.23 10.92
CA GLU A 227 -8.12 29.42 11.42
C GLU A 227 -8.68 28.12 12.03
N LEU A 228 -8.53 26.99 11.33
CA LEU A 228 -8.91 25.68 11.87
C LEU A 228 -8.14 25.34 13.16
N MET A 229 -6.85 25.68 13.24
CA MET A 229 -6.06 25.50 14.46
C MET A 229 -6.62 26.34 15.63
N LYS A 230 -7.05 27.59 15.38
CA LYS A 230 -7.69 28.43 16.41
C LYS A 230 -9.02 27.84 16.84
N GLU A 231 -9.87 27.40 15.91
CA GLU A 231 -11.13 26.75 16.23
C GLU A 231 -10.95 25.45 17.04
N VAL A 232 -9.98 24.62 16.64
CA VAL A 232 -9.64 23.39 17.37
C VAL A 232 -9.11 23.70 18.77
N GLN A 233 -8.30 24.74 18.93
CA GLN A 233 -7.81 25.18 20.24
C GLN A 233 -8.96 25.69 21.13
N GLU A 234 -9.88 26.48 20.59
CA GLU A 234 -11.04 26.97 21.34
C GLU A 234 -12.02 25.83 21.68
N ALA A 235 -12.28 24.91 20.76
CA ALA A 235 -13.07 23.71 21.02
C ALA A 235 -12.43 22.83 22.11
N ARG A 236 -11.10 22.69 22.11
CA ARG A 236 -10.36 22.02 23.18
C ARG A 236 -10.49 22.76 24.50
N ARG A 237 -10.40 24.09 24.52
CA ARG A 237 -10.57 24.92 25.72
C ARG A 237 -11.98 24.77 26.30
N ILE A 238 -13.01 24.89 25.47
CA ILE A 238 -14.42 24.69 25.86
C ILE A 238 -14.60 23.28 26.44
N LYS A 239 -14.09 22.25 25.75
CA LYS A 239 -14.14 20.87 26.25
C LYS A 239 -13.45 20.73 27.61
N MET A 240 -12.26 21.30 27.76
CA MET A 240 -11.50 21.29 29.02
C MET A 240 -12.19 22.05 30.15
N LEU A 241 -13.00 23.07 29.85
CA LEU A 241 -13.75 23.82 30.86
C LEU A 241 -15.01 23.06 31.32
N HIS A 242 -15.70 22.40 30.38
CA HIS A 242 -17.00 21.76 30.65
C HIS A 242 -16.88 20.30 31.09
N GLN A 243 -15.79 19.62 30.71
CA GLN A 243 -15.58 18.22 31.07
C GLN A 243 -15.37 18.02 32.59
N PRO A 244 -14.61 18.87 33.30
CA PRO A 244 -14.52 18.82 34.77
C PRO A 244 -15.87 19.07 35.45
N SER A 245 -16.69 20.00 34.95
CA SER A 245 -18.03 20.26 35.51
C SER A 245 -18.94 19.04 35.35
N LYS A 246 -19.00 18.43 34.16
CA LYS A 246 -19.84 17.25 33.92
C LYS A 246 -19.36 16.02 34.72
N VAL A 247 -18.05 15.85 34.87
CA VAL A 247 -17.48 14.79 35.71
C VAL A 247 -17.80 15.04 37.19
N MET A 248 -17.67 16.28 37.67
CA MET A 248 -18.05 16.66 39.03
C MET A 248 -19.54 16.40 39.29
N ASP A 249 -20.43 16.79 38.38
CA ASP A 249 -21.88 16.55 38.51
C ASP A 249 -22.18 15.04 38.58
N MET A 250 -21.58 14.25 37.70
CA MET A 250 -21.70 12.78 37.73
C MET A 250 -21.11 12.18 39.01
N GLU A 251 -20.02 12.72 39.55
CA GLU A 251 -19.44 12.29 40.82
C GLU A 251 -20.32 12.61 42.02
N HIS A 252 -21.03 13.76 41.99
CA HIS A 252 -22.01 14.13 42.99
C HIS A 252 -23.23 13.19 42.94
N GLU A 253 -23.74 12.90 41.74
CA GLU A 253 -24.82 11.93 41.53
C GLU A 253 -24.42 10.52 41.98
N LEU A 254 -23.22 10.05 41.60
CA LEU A 254 -22.69 8.76 42.05
C LEU A 254 -22.54 8.68 43.57
N ARG A 255 -22.08 9.75 44.22
CA ARG A 255 -22.01 9.83 45.68
C ARG A 255 -23.40 9.71 46.30
N ALA A 256 -24.40 10.43 45.78
CA ALA A 256 -25.78 10.33 46.25
C ALA A 256 -26.35 8.91 46.07
N LEU A 257 -26.14 8.30 44.91
CA LEU A 257 -26.57 6.92 44.63
C LEU A 257 -25.89 5.90 45.53
N ARG A 258 -24.58 6.05 45.79
CA ARG A 258 -23.85 5.18 46.72
C ARG A 258 -24.37 5.29 48.15
N ILE A 259 -24.70 6.50 48.62
CA ILE A 259 -25.32 6.71 49.93
C ILE A 259 -26.68 6.01 49.98
N GLN A 260 -27.53 6.22 48.98
CA GLN A 260 -28.83 5.57 48.90
C GLN A 260 -28.73 4.04 48.82
N LEU A 261 -27.75 3.53 48.05
CA LEU A 261 -27.50 2.10 47.96
C LEU A 261 -27.05 1.54 49.30
N ALA A 262 -26.09 2.18 49.98
CA ALA A 262 -25.63 1.75 51.30
C ALA A 262 -26.79 1.73 52.32
N GLU A 263 -27.68 2.73 52.28
CA GLU A 263 -28.84 2.80 53.16
C GLU A 263 -29.88 1.73 52.81
N LYS A 264 -30.17 1.51 51.53
CA LYS A 264 -31.05 0.41 51.08
C LYS A 264 -30.45 -0.96 51.38
N SER A 265 -29.16 -1.15 51.21
CA SER A 265 -28.45 -2.37 51.56
C SER A 265 -28.52 -2.62 53.06
N LYS A 266 -28.33 -1.60 53.90
CA LYS A 266 -28.52 -1.72 55.36
C LYS A 266 -29.94 -2.16 55.71
N ARG A 267 -30.96 -1.57 55.09
CA ARG A 267 -32.37 -1.96 55.27
C ARG A 267 -32.64 -3.37 54.75
N SER A 268 -32.07 -3.74 53.61
CA SER A 268 -32.18 -5.09 53.04
C SER A 268 -31.52 -6.14 53.93
N LEU A 269 -30.36 -5.84 54.53
CA LEU A 269 -29.68 -6.71 55.49
C LEU A 269 -30.49 -6.87 56.78
N LEU A 270 -31.11 -5.78 57.27
CA LEU A 270 -32.02 -5.85 58.42
C LEU A 270 -33.24 -6.72 58.10
N LEU A 271 -33.86 -6.52 56.95
CA LEU A 271 -34.98 -7.34 56.47
C LEU A 271 -34.58 -8.79 56.23
N GLN A 272 -33.40 -9.05 55.68
CA GLN A 272 -32.86 -10.42 55.54
C GLN A 272 -32.60 -11.05 56.90
N ARG A 273 -32.09 -10.30 57.89
CA ARG A 273 -31.93 -10.78 59.26
C ARG A 273 -33.26 -11.07 59.94
N GLU A 274 -34.27 -10.21 59.75
CA GLU A 274 -35.64 -10.43 60.24
C GLU A 274 -36.29 -11.64 59.56
N LEU A 275 -36.18 -11.75 58.23
CA LEU A 275 -36.64 -12.90 57.46
C LEU A 275 -35.90 -14.18 57.84
N ALA A 276 -34.60 -14.11 58.10
CA ALA A 276 -33.82 -15.26 58.52
C ALA A 276 -34.10 -15.63 60.00
N ARG A 277 -34.46 -14.67 60.87
CA ARG A 277 -34.98 -14.95 62.22
C ARG A 277 -36.38 -15.56 62.16
N SER A 278 -37.23 -15.08 61.25
CA SER A 278 -38.58 -15.61 61.02
C SER A 278 -38.58 -16.99 60.36
N LYS A 279 -37.63 -17.27 59.46
CA LYS A 279 -37.42 -18.59 58.84
C LYS A 279 -36.68 -19.58 59.73
N ARG A 280 -35.83 -19.12 60.67
CA ARG A 280 -35.16 -19.95 61.70
C ARG A 280 -35.99 -20.19 62.96
N GLY A 281 -37.31 -20.03 62.87
CA GLY A 281 -38.23 -20.78 63.74
C GLY A 281 -38.14 -22.29 63.52
N GLU A 282 -37.51 -22.74 62.43
CA GLU A 282 -37.24 -24.13 62.12
C GLU A 282 -35.76 -24.29 61.70
N LEU A 283 -35.05 -25.24 62.33
CA LEU A 283 -33.67 -25.71 62.06
C LEU A 283 -32.51 -24.90 62.66
N ASN A 284 -32.08 -25.36 63.83
CA ASN A 284 -31.22 -24.69 64.80
C ASN A 284 -29.85 -25.40 64.98
N ILE A 285 -29.09 -25.71 63.91
CA ILE A 285 -27.82 -26.49 64.04
C ILE A 285 -26.60 -25.95 63.23
N SER A 286 -26.70 -24.97 62.32
CA SER A 286 -25.60 -24.71 61.36
C SER A 286 -25.00 -23.29 61.40
N GLN A 287 -24.43 -22.80 62.53
CA GLN A 287 -23.92 -21.41 62.59
C GLN A 287 -22.61 -21.21 63.37
N SER A 288 -21.59 -22.04 63.15
CA SER A 288 -20.25 -21.76 63.71
C SER A 288 -19.39 -20.89 62.79
N TYR A 289 -19.55 -21.03 61.46
CA TYR A 289 -18.76 -20.32 60.45
C TYR A 289 -19.64 -19.90 59.27
N GLU A 290 -19.26 -18.81 58.61
CA GLU A 290 -19.87 -18.29 57.38
C GLU A 290 -18.79 -18.08 56.32
N LEU A 291 -19.21 -18.10 55.05
CA LEU A 291 -18.35 -17.82 53.92
C LEU A 291 -18.63 -16.40 53.41
N GLU A 292 -17.66 -15.51 53.58
CA GLU A 292 -17.75 -14.11 53.15
C GLU A 292 -16.91 -13.86 51.90
N GLY A 293 -17.37 -12.99 51.01
CA GLY A 293 -16.66 -12.59 49.81
C GLY A 293 -17.55 -12.56 48.57
N SER A 294 -17.05 -11.95 47.51
CA SER A 294 -17.74 -11.95 46.23
C SER A 294 -17.41 -13.22 45.45
N GLU A 295 -18.44 -13.93 44.99
CA GLU A 295 -18.33 -15.18 44.23
C GLU A 295 -17.97 -14.93 42.76
N VAL A 296 -16.97 -14.08 42.50
CA VAL A 296 -16.53 -13.65 41.17
C VAL A 296 -15.03 -13.87 41.02
N LEU A 297 -14.59 -14.30 39.83
CA LEU A 297 -13.16 -14.41 39.51
C LEU A 297 -12.45 -13.05 39.69
N GLY A 298 -11.37 -13.05 40.46
CA GLY A 298 -10.65 -11.82 40.84
C GLY A 298 -11.01 -11.29 42.23
N SER A 299 -11.93 -11.94 42.94
CA SER A 299 -12.17 -11.72 44.37
C SER A 299 -11.44 -12.76 45.23
N TYR A 300 -11.73 -12.76 46.53
CA TYR A 300 -11.37 -13.84 47.44
C TYR A 300 -12.58 -14.21 48.32
N LEU A 301 -12.60 -15.45 48.76
CA LEU A 301 -13.55 -15.99 49.72
C LEU A 301 -12.82 -16.23 51.04
N GLN A 302 -13.44 -15.84 52.14
CA GLN A 302 -12.89 -15.92 53.47
C GLN A 302 -13.89 -16.61 54.40
N ILE A 303 -13.39 -17.58 55.16
CA ILE A 303 -14.14 -18.20 56.24
C ILE A 303 -14.10 -17.25 57.43
N THR A 304 -15.26 -16.88 57.95
CA THR A 304 -15.40 -16.03 59.14
C THR A 304 -16.16 -16.76 60.23
N PRO A 305 -15.72 -16.68 61.51
CA PRO A 305 -16.48 -17.21 62.64
C PRO A 305 -17.74 -16.38 62.86
N CYS A 306 -18.87 -17.03 63.12
CA CYS A 306 -20.16 -16.35 63.35
C CYS A 306 -20.35 -15.85 64.78
N SER A 307 -19.52 -16.32 65.73
CA SER A 307 -19.54 -15.94 67.14
C SER A 307 -18.14 -15.98 67.75
N ASP A 308 -17.94 -15.26 68.87
CA ASP A 308 -16.69 -15.28 69.64
C ASP A 308 -16.40 -16.65 70.28
N ASP A 309 -17.43 -17.50 70.40
CA ASP A 309 -17.32 -18.86 70.92
C ASP A 309 -16.86 -19.88 69.85
N ALA A 310 -16.76 -19.47 68.58
CA ALA A 310 -16.30 -20.36 67.52
C ALA A 310 -14.80 -20.64 67.66
N PRO A 311 -14.34 -21.89 67.45
CA PRO A 311 -12.92 -22.22 67.52
C PRO A 311 -12.08 -21.36 66.57
N GLU A 312 -10.87 -21.01 67.02
CA GLU A 312 -9.96 -20.21 66.23
C GLU A 312 -9.58 -20.94 64.93
N LEU A 313 -9.68 -20.27 63.78
CA LEU A 313 -9.42 -20.87 62.47
C LEU A 313 -7.99 -21.43 62.33
N SER A 314 -7.04 -20.92 63.12
CA SER A 314 -5.66 -21.43 63.19
C SER A 314 -5.56 -22.86 63.75
N LYS A 315 -6.56 -23.30 64.51
CA LYS A 315 -6.67 -24.64 65.12
C LYS A 315 -7.55 -25.58 64.30
N CYS A 316 -8.20 -25.07 63.26
CA CYS A 316 -9.09 -25.84 62.40
C CYS A 316 -8.34 -26.49 61.24
N SER A 317 -8.77 -27.69 60.84
CA SER A 317 -8.34 -28.28 59.56
C SER A 317 -9.31 -27.85 58.47
N ILE A 318 -8.81 -27.15 57.45
CA ILE A 318 -9.60 -26.56 56.37
C ILE A 318 -9.20 -27.22 55.06
N GLN A 319 -10.16 -27.53 54.20
CA GLN A 319 -9.91 -28.00 52.84
C GLN A 319 -10.98 -27.51 51.87
N TRP A 320 -10.55 -26.92 50.76
CA TRP A 320 -11.42 -26.44 49.68
C TRP A 320 -11.60 -27.45 48.55
N TYR A 321 -12.77 -27.40 47.92
CA TYR A 321 -13.21 -28.29 46.86
C TYR A 321 -13.97 -27.52 45.78
N ARG A 322 -13.89 -28.01 44.54
CA ARG A 322 -14.76 -27.59 43.43
C ARG A 322 -15.85 -28.62 43.26
N VAL A 323 -17.08 -28.17 43.08
CA VAL A 323 -18.24 -29.04 42.87
C VAL A 323 -18.83 -28.76 41.48
N SER A 324 -19.06 -29.83 40.72
CA SER A 324 -19.69 -29.74 39.39
C SER A 324 -21.17 -29.36 39.48
N SER A 325 -21.61 -28.48 38.58
CA SER A 325 -23.01 -28.09 38.40
C SER A 325 -23.90 -29.22 37.85
N GLU A 326 -23.32 -30.17 37.10
CA GLU A 326 -24.05 -31.23 36.38
C GLU A 326 -24.16 -32.58 37.15
N GLY A 327 -23.72 -32.63 38.41
CA GLY A 327 -23.91 -33.80 39.25
C GLY A 327 -22.72 -34.14 40.13
N GLY A 328 -22.74 -33.64 41.37
CA GLY A 328 -22.16 -34.23 42.59
C GLY A 328 -20.66 -34.51 42.68
N LYS A 329 -19.89 -34.44 41.59
CA LYS A 329 -18.46 -34.75 41.61
C LYS A 329 -17.70 -33.62 42.31
N LYS A 330 -17.25 -33.92 43.52
CA LYS A 330 -16.43 -33.07 44.39
C LYS A 330 -14.96 -33.28 44.06
N GLU A 331 -14.30 -32.26 43.55
CA GLU A 331 -12.89 -32.26 43.17
C GLU A 331 -12.04 -31.55 44.22
N LEU A 332 -11.03 -32.24 44.74
CA LEU A 332 -10.09 -31.69 45.72
C LEU A 332 -9.23 -30.57 45.11
N ILE A 333 -9.21 -29.41 45.76
CA ILE A 333 -8.25 -28.34 45.43
C ILE A 333 -6.97 -28.56 46.24
N SER A 334 -6.05 -29.35 45.69
CA SER A 334 -4.81 -29.73 46.37
C SER A 334 -4.04 -28.50 46.91
N GLY A 335 -3.76 -28.47 48.21
CA GLY A 335 -3.02 -27.37 48.86
C GLY A 335 -3.85 -26.14 49.24
N ALA A 336 -5.15 -26.11 48.92
CA ALA A 336 -6.06 -25.07 49.42
C ALA A 336 -6.57 -25.44 50.81
N THR A 337 -5.73 -25.19 51.82
CA THR A 337 -5.99 -25.55 53.22
C THR A 337 -6.01 -24.35 54.16
N LYS A 338 -6.18 -23.15 53.62
CA LYS A 338 -6.21 -21.89 54.37
C LYS A 338 -7.65 -21.39 54.48
N SER A 339 -7.89 -20.50 55.46
CA SER A 339 -9.19 -19.85 55.66
C SER A 339 -9.59 -18.90 54.54
N ILE A 340 -8.63 -18.47 53.71
CA ILE A 340 -8.85 -17.63 52.54
C ILE A 340 -8.51 -18.42 51.29
N TYR A 341 -9.42 -18.38 50.32
CA TYR A 341 -9.22 -18.93 48.98
C TYR A 341 -9.58 -17.89 47.93
N ALA A 342 -8.69 -17.66 46.98
CA ALA A 342 -8.95 -16.77 45.86
C ALA A 342 -9.27 -17.59 44.60
N PRO A 343 -10.50 -17.49 44.06
CA PRO A 343 -10.85 -18.20 42.85
C PRO A 343 -9.85 -17.99 41.71
N GLU A 344 -9.56 -19.06 40.98
CA GLU A 344 -8.73 -19.08 39.78
C GLU A 344 -9.56 -19.45 38.54
N PRO A 345 -9.05 -19.29 37.31
CA PRO A 345 -9.88 -19.45 36.11
C PRO A 345 -10.58 -20.81 35.95
N ILE A 346 -10.11 -21.89 36.59
CA ILE A 346 -10.76 -23.21 36.53
C ILE A 346 -11.97 -23.33 37.47
N ASP A 347 -12.13 -22.38 38.40
CA ASP A 347 -13.24 -22.35 39.36
C ASP A 347 -14.49 -21.69 38.75
N VAL A 348 -14.34 -20.93 37.67
CA VAL A 348 -15.45 -20.25 36.99
C VAL A 348 -16.50 -21.26 36.55
N GLY A 349 -17.76 -20.98 36.88
CA GLY A 349 -18.89 -21.88 36.61
C GLY A 349 -19.00 -23.07 37.57
N ARG A 350 -18.16 -23.17 38.60
CA ARG A 350 -18.22 -24.21 39.65
C ARG A 350 -18.70 -23.62 40.97
N VAL A 351 -19.39 -24.44 41.77
CA VAL A 351 -19.66 -24.13 43.18
C VAL A 351 -18.41 -24.49 43.98
N LEU A 352 -17.98 -23.61 44.88
CA LEU A 352 -16.88 -23.91 45.80
C LEU A 352 -17.44 -24.37 47.14
N GLN A 353 -16.86 -25.46 47.65
CA GLN A 353 -17.20 -26.03 48.94
C GLN A 353 -15.96 -26.03 49.83
N VAL A 354 -16.12 -25.73 51.10
CA VAL A 354 -15.07 -25.85 52.11
C VAL A 354 -15.54 -26.74 53.25
N GLU A 355 -14.65 -27.64 53.67
CA GLU A 355 -14.84 -28.46 54.85
C GLU A 355 -13.91 -27.98 55.95
N ILE A 356 -14.49 -27.74 57.11
CA ILE A 356 -13.81 -27.24 58.31
C ILE A 356 -13.99 -28.29 59.39
N ILE A 357 -12.90 -28.83 59.92
CA ILE A 357 -12.91 -29.72 61.07
C ILE A 357 -12.39 -28.93 62.26
N ALA A 358 -13.28 -28.69 63.23
CA ALA A 358 -13.01 -27.98 64.46
C ALA A 358 -13.49 -28.83 65.65
N ASP A 359 -12.62 -29.12 66.62
CA ASP A 359 -12.92 -29.93 67.81
C ASP A 359 -13.64 -31.26 67.51
N GLY A 360 -13.26 -31.93 66.43
CA GLY A 360 -13.85 -33.20 65.98
C GLY A 360 -15.22 -33.10 65.29
N ARG A 361 -15.76 -31.89 65.12
CA ARG A 361 -16.99 -31.62 64.36
C ARG A 361 -16.65 -31.12 62.96
N GLN A 362 -17.37 -31.64 61.97
CA GLN A 362 -17.24 -31.22 60.57
C GLN A 362 -18.33 -30.19 60.24
N VAL A 363 -17.90 -29.04 59.72
CA VAL A 363 -18.75 -28.00 59.16
C VAL A 363 -18.49 -27.92 57.66
N ILE A 364 -19.55 -27.87 56.86
CA ILE A 364 -19.47 -27.74 55.41
C ILE A 364 -20.11 -26.42 55.03
N LEU A 365 -19.35 -25.56 54.33
CA LEU A 365 -19.86 -24.33 53.73
C LEU A 365 -19.75 -24.43 52.21
N THR A 366 -20.69 -23.82 51.52
CA THR A 366 -20.71 -23.74 50.06
C THR A 366 -20.98 -22.31 49.63
N THR A 367 -20.45 -21.92 48.47
CA THR A 367 -20.87 -20.70 47.79
C THR A 367 -22.37 -20.74 47.49
N THR A 368 -23.01 -19.57 47.45
CA THR A 368 -24.44 -19.40 47.15
C THR A 368 -24.76 -19.80 45.71
N GLY A 369 -23.81 -19.64 44.79
CA GLY A 369 -23.90 -20.07 43.42
C GLY A 369 -22.56 -20.53 42.84
N ALA A 370 -22.52 -20.61 41.51
CA ALA A 370 -21.29 -20.86 40.77
C ALA A 370 -20.45 -19.58 40.69
N ILE A 371 -19.11 -19.72 40.67
CA ILE A 371 -18.22 -18.57 40.55
C ILE A 371 -18.43 -17.87 39.20
N ASP A 372 -18.74 -16.58 39.25
CA ASP A 372 -18.94 -15.75 38.09
C ASP A 372 -17.63 -15.43 37.36
N PRO A 373 -17.66 -15.31 36.01
CA PRO A 373 -16.50 -14.89 35.25
C PRO A 373 -16.16 -13.41 35.48
N ALA A 374 -14.89 -13.06 35.34
CA ALA A 374 -14.46 -11.66 35.33
C ALA A 374 -14.87 -10.96 34.02
N ALA A 375 -15.68 -9.91 34.12
CA ALA A 375 -16.19 -9.17 32.97
C ALA A 375 -15.05 -8.65 32.06
N GLY A 376 -15.11 -8.99 30.76
CA GLY A 376 -14.12 -8.55 29.78
C GLY A 376 -12.72 -9.18 29.91
N LEU A 377 -12.52 -10.17 30.79
CA LEU A 377 -11.25 -10.89 30.87
C LEU A 377 -11.02 -11.77 29.63
N GLY A 378 -12.05 -12.44 29.12
CA GLY A 378 -11.95 -13.29 27.93
C GLY A 378 -11.49 -12.51 26.69
N SER A 379 -12.10 -11.36 26.40
CA SER A 379 -11.70 -10.50 25.28
C SER A 379 -10.28 -9.94 25.44
N TYR A 380 -9.87 -9.63 26.67
CA TYR A 380 -8.51 -9.23 26.97
C TYR A 380 -7.51 -10.35 26.66
N VAL A 381 -7.79 -11.59 27.08
CA VAL A 381 -6.94 -12.76 26.79
C VAL A 381 -6.87 -13.02 25.28
N GLU A 382 -7.98 -12.94 24.53
CA GLU A 382 -7.95 -13.09 23.07
C GLU A 382 -7.06 -12.05 22.37
N ALA A 383 -7.04 -10.81 22.87
CA ALA A 383 -6.13 -9.78 22.36
C ALA A 383 -4.66 -10.13 22.65
N LEU A 384 -4.36 -10.73 23.80
CA LEU A 384 -3.02 -11.14 24.19
C LEU A 384 -2.52 -12.36 23.38
N VAL A 385 -3.39 -13.32 23.06
CA VAL A 385 -3.04 -14.52 22.26
C VAL A 385 -2.48 -14.17 20.87
N ARG A 386 -2.88 -13.02 20.31
CA ARG A 386 -2.35 -12.52 19.03
C ARG A 386 -0.88 -12.12 19.10
N LYS A 387 -0.34 -11.87 20.29
CA LYS A 387 1.09 -11.57 20.53
C LYS A 387 1.87 -12.88 20.67
N HIS A 388 3.11 -12.91 20.20
CA HIS A 388 3.97 -14.10 20.31
C HIS A 388 4.53 -14.33 21.71
N ASP A 389 4.69 -13.24 22.47
CA ASP A 389 5.21 -13.22 23.84
C ASP A 389 4.58 -12.03 24.56
N VAL A 390 4.13 -12.25 25.80
CA VAL A 390 3.47 -11.22 26.62
C VAL A 390 4.21 -11.09 27.94
N GLU A 391 4.50 -9.85 28.31
CA GLU A 391 5.22 -9.49 29.52
C GLU A 391 4.26 -9.01 30.62
N PHE A 392 4.45 -9.49 31.83
CA PHE A 392 3.77 -9.04 33.03
C PHE A 392 4.78 -8.66 34.10
N ASN A 393 4.59 -7.49 34.72
CA ASN A 393 5.36 -7.10 35.89
C ASN A 393 4.90 -7.92 37.09
N VAL A 394 5.85 -8.52 37.79
CA VAL A 394 5.58 -9.35 38.96
C VAL A 394 6.61 -9.14 40.05
N VAL A 395 6.21 -9.37 41.30
CA VAL A 395 7.11 -9.49 42.44
C VAL A 395 7.15 -10.96 42.86
N VAL A 396 8.36 -11.49 43.07
CA VAL A 396 8.53 -12.85 43.58
C VAL A 396 8.36 -12.79 45.10
N THR A 397 7.30 -13.41 45.62
CA THR A 397 7.03 -13.43 47.08
C THR A 397 7.56 -14.70 47.72
N GLN A 398 7.60 -15.81 46.99
CA GLN A 398 8.22 -17.06 47.44
C GLN A 398 8.99 -17.72 46.30
N MET A 399 10.08 -18.40 46.66
CA MET A 399 10.86 -19.25 45.78
C MET A 399 11.10 -20.59 46.50
N ASN A 400 10.72 -21.69 45.86
CA ASN A 400 10.82 -23.06 46.42
C ASN A 400 10.16 -23.22 47.80
N GLY A 401 9.06 -22.50 48.03
CA GLY A 401 8.33 -22.51 49.31
C GLY A 401 8.97 -21.67 50.42
N VAL A 402 10.06 -20.95 50.14
CA VAL A 402 10.70 -20.03 51.09
C VAL A 402 10.37 -18.59 50.69
N ASP A 403 10.04 -17.76 51.68
CA ASP A 403 9.75 -16.35 51.47
C ASP A 403 10.95 -15.62 50.85
N TYR A 404 10.68 -14.90 49.76
CA TYR A 404 11.67 -14.17 49.00
C TYR A 404 11.66 -12.70 49.44
N LYS A 405 12.65 -12.30 50.24
CA LYS A 405 12.71 -11.00 50.94
C LYS A 405 13.03 -9.77 50.05
N SER A 406 12.71 -9.81 48.76
CA SER A 406 13.05 -8.73 47.83
C SER A 406 11.84 -8.25 47.06
N ASP A 407 11.52 -6.97 47.23
CA ASP A 407 10.43 -6.28 46.51
C ASP A 407 10.85 -5.81 45.11
N SER A 408 11.89 -6.44 44.55
CA SER A 408 12.33 -6.10 43.18
C SER A 408 11.26 -6.50 42.17
N ILE A 409 10.98 -5.61 41.23
CA ILE A 409 10.12 -5.91 40.08
C ILE A 409 10.86 -6.86 39.13
N HIS A 410 10.17 -7.92 38.77
CA HIS A 410 10.55 -8.91 37.77
C HIS A 410 9.60 -8.85 36.59
N VAL A 411 10.01 -9.42 35.47
CA VAL A 411 9.15 -9.55 34.28
C VAL A 411 8.92 -11.02 34.00
N LEU A 412 7.66 -11.44 34.10
CA LEU A 412 7.20 -12.75 33.66
C LEU A 412 6.78 -12.69 32.20
N HIS A 413 7.43 -13.51 31.39
CA HIS A 413 7.08 -13.74 30.00
C HIS A 413 6.20 -14.97 29.89
N VAL A 414 5.07 -14.82 29.21
CA VAL A 414 4.18 -15.89 28.81
C VAL A 414 4.18 -15.94 27.28
N GLY A 415 5.04 -16.79 26.74
CA GLY A 415 5.20 -16.98 25.29
C GLY A 415 4.53 -18.25 24.79
N LYS A 416 4.39 -18.38 23.47
CA LYS A 416 3.70 -19.51 22.84
C LYS A 416 4.27 -20.90 23.17
N MET A 417 5.56 -21.00 23.46
CA MET A 417 6.23 -22.29 23.72
C MET A 417 6.81 -22.44 25.13
N ARG A 418 6.90 -21.34 25.89
CA ARG A 418 7.66 -21.29 27.14
C ARG A 418 7.24 -20.14 28.04
N MET A 419 7.53 -20.29 29.32
CA MET A 419 7.48 -19.22 30.30
C MET A 419 8.90 -18.85 30.76
N LYS A 420 9.12 -17.57 31.05
CA LYS A 420 10.44 -17.06 31.47
C LYS A 420 10.30 -15.95 32.50
N LEU A 421 11.06 -16.02 33.58
CA LEU A 421 11.14 -14.94 34.58
C LEU A 421 12.48 -14.20 34.46
N ARG A 422 12.42 -12.88 34.42
CA ARG A 422 13.60 -12.00 34.33
C ARG A 422 13.66 -11.01 35.49
N LYS A 423 14.89 -10.65 35.88
CA LYS A 423 15.19 -9.46 36.70
C LYS A 423 16.11 -8.55 35.90
N GLY A 424 15.59 -7.44 35.39
CA GLY A 424 16.30 -6.58 34.44
C GLY A 424 16.73 -7.33 33.17
N LYS A 425 18.04 -7.36 32.90
CA LYS A 425 18.62 -8.09 31.75
C LYS A 425 18.88 -9.57 32.04
N SER A 426 18.86 -9.98 33.31
CA SER A 426 19.18 -11.35 33.73
C SER A 426 17.95 -12.26 33.70
N THR A 427 18.13 -13.47 33.19
CA THR A 427 17.09 -14.51 33.23
C THR A 427 17.24 -15.31 34.51
N ILE A 428 16.21 -15.34 35.36
CA ILE A 428 16.18 -16.16 36.57
C ILE A 428 15.84 -17.60 36.20
N THR A 429 14.79 -17.78 35.41
CA THR A 429 14.38 -19.10 34.94
C THR A 429 13.69 -18.99 33.58
N LYS A 430 13.74 -20.07 32.81
CA LYS A 430 13.14 -20.19 31.50
C LYS A 430 12.83 -21.65 31.26
N GLU A 431 11.54 -21.98 31.18
CA GLU A 431 11.08 -23.36 31.01
C GLU A 431 10.06 -23.46 29.89
N TYR A 432 10.21 -24.48 29.06
CA TYR A 432 9.22 -24.83 28.03
C TYR A 432 8.01 -25.48 28.68
N TYR A 433 6.83 -25.34 28.07
CA TYR A 433 5.66 -26.04 28.57
C TYR A 433 5.89 -27.55 28.57
N SER A 434 5.58 -28.20 29.69
CA SER A 434 5.74 -29.64 29.87
C SER A 434 4.66 -30.17 30.80
N THR A 435 4.45 -31.48 30.80
CA THR A 435 3.49 -32.15 31.71
C THR A 435 3.89 -32.08 33.18
N LEU A 436 5.16 -31.76 33.48
CA LEU A 436 5.67 -31.57 34.83
C LEU A 436 5.49 -30.14 35.34
N MET A 437 5.21 -29.18 34.45
CA MET A 437 4.96 -27.79 34.84
C MET A 437 3.58 -27.69 35.50
N GLN A 438 3.51 -26.98 36.63
CA GLN A 438 2.23 -26.65 37.27
C GLN A 438 2.04 -25.15 37.31
N LEU A 439 0.83 -24.71 36.97
CA LEU A 439 0.45 -23.31 37.00
C LEU A 439 -0.99 -23.16 37.50
N CYS A 440 -1.15 -22.46 38.61
CA CYS A 440 -2.46 -22.20 39.20
C CYS A 440 -2.46 -20.90 40.00
N GLY A 441 -3.65 -20.50 40.44
CA GLY A 441 -3.76 -19.51 41.49
C GLY A 441 -3.04 -19.92 42.77
N VAL A 442 -2.55 -18.95 43.54
CA VAL A 442 -2.07 -19.25 44.90
C VAL A 442 -3.21 -19.75 45.77
N ARG A 443 -2.97 -20.83 46.52
CA ARG A 443 -3.95 -21.52 47.36
C ARG A 443 -3.86 -21.16 48.84
N GLY A 444 -3.18 -20.05 49.15
CA GLY A 444 -3.04 -19.48 50.50
C GLY A 444 -2.06 -18.30 50.53
N GLY A 445 -2.34 -17.25 51.31
CA GLY A 445 -1.46 -16.07 51.36
C GLY A 445 -2.11 -14.77 51.81
N GLY A 446 -3.20 -14.84 52.58
CA GLY A 446 -3.96 -13.66 52.99
C GLY A 446 -4.61 -12.93 51.81
N ASN A 447 -4.83 -11.63 51.98
CA ASN A 447 -5.56 -10.78 51.02
C ASN A 447 -4.86 -10.69 49.63
N ALA A 448 -3.56 -11.00 49.55
CA ALA A 448 -2.80 -10.96 48.31
C ALA A 448 -3.02 -12.20 47.40
N ALA A 449 -3.74 -13.22 47.87
CA ALA A 449 -3.92 -14.47 47.12
C ALA A 449 -4.60 -14.28 45.75
N ALA A 450 -5.49 -13.29 45.61
CA ALA A 450 -6.18 -12.98 44.36
C ALA A 450 -5.26 -12.41 43.28
N GLN A 451 -4.17 -11.75 43.70
CA GLN A 451 -3.16 -11.15 42.82
C GLN A 451 -1.96 -12.07 42.58
N ALA A 452 -1.88 -13.20 43.27
CA ALA A 452 -0.73 -14.09 43.20
C ALA A 452 -1.04 -15.40 42.43
N LEU A 453 -0.05 -15.88 41.68
CA LEU A 453 -0.05 -17.20 41.06
C LEU A 453 1.10 -18.06 41.60
N TYR A 454 0.88 -19.36 41.61
CA TYR A 454 1.89 -20.37 41.86
C TYR A 454 2.34 -20.97 40.54
N TRP A 455 3.65 -20.95 40.30
CA TRP A 455 4.28 -21.54 39.13
C TRP A 455 5.38 -22.51 39.55
N GLN A 456 5.16 -23.80 39.33
CA GLN A 456 6.22 -24.80 39.38
C GLN A 456 6.79 -24.97 37.98
N ALA A 457 7.98 -24.42 37.77
CA ALA A 457 8.64 -24.41 36.48
C ALA A 457 9.20 -25.81 36.15
N SER A 458 9.82 -26.46 37.13
CA SER A 458 10.33 -27.83 37.05
C SER A 458 10.40 -28.45 38.45
N LYS A 459 10.75 -29.75 38.55
CA LYS A 459 10.81 -30.44 39.85
C LYS A 459 11.85 -29.77 40.75
N GLY A 460 11.42 -29.27 41.91
CA GLY A 460 12.28 -28.56 42.85
C GLY A 460 12.48 -27.07 42.53
N LEU A 461 11.83 -26.54 41.49
CA LEU A 461 11.85 -25.12 41.14
C LEU A 461 10.41 -24.56 41.05
N SER A 462 10.01 -23.79 42.05
CA SER A 462 8.70 -23.14 42.10
C SER A 462 8.77 -21.69 42.58
N PHE A 463 7.78 -20.91 42.17
CA PHE A 463 7.67 -19.50 42.46
C PHE A 463 6.24 -19.16 42.85
N VAL A 464 6.10 -18.21 43.76
CA VAL A 464 4.88 -17.44 43.96
C VAL A 464 5.11 -16.04 43.42
N LEU A 465 4.31 -15.64 42.44
CA LEU A 465 4.43 -14.39 41.72
C LEU A 465 3.20 -13.53 41.96
N ALA A 466 3.38 -12.35 42.57
CA ALA A 466 2.34 -11.35 42.76
C ALA A 466 2.32 -10.37 41.57
N PHE A 467 1.14 -10.11 41.02
CA PHE A 467 0.92 -9.23 39.87
C PHE A 467 0.46 -7.85 40.32
N GLU A 468 0.52 -6.88 39.39
CA GLU A 468 -0.04 -5.53 39.61
C GLU A 468 -1.57 -5.56 39.80
N SER A 469 -2.27 -6.54 39.21
CA SER A 469 -3.72 -6.69 39.36
C SER A 469 -4.17 -8.16 39.32
N GLU A 470 -5.35 -8.43 39.88
CA GLU A 470 -6.02 -9.73 39.79
C GLU A 470 -6.37 -10.07 38.33
N ARG A 471 -6.63 -9.04 37.51
CA ARG A 471 -6.89 -9.19 36.08
C ARG A 471 -5.67 -9.72 35.35
N ASP A 472 -4.48 -9.18 35.62
CA ASP A 472 -3.23 -9.62 34.99
C ASP A 472 -2.85 -11.02 35.45
N ARG A 473 -3.00 -11.32 36.74
CA ARG A 473 -2.80 -12.67 37.29
C ARG A 473 -3.67 -13.69 36.56
N ASN A 474 -4.96 -13.42 36.44
CA ASN A 474 -5.89 -14.34 35.79
C ASN A 474 -5.66 -14.43 34.27
N ALA A 475 -5.31 -13.31 33.61
CA ALA A 475 -4.95 -13.30 32.20
C ALA A 475 -3.68 -14.13 31.93
N ALA A 476 -2.65 -14.00 32.76
CA ALA A 476 -1.42 -14.79 32.65
C ALA A 476 -1.67 -16.30 32.81
N ILE A 477 -2.51 -16.70 33.78
CA ILE A 477 -2.90 -18.11 33.97
C ILE A 477 -3.64 -18.65 32.74
N MET A 478 -4.65 -17.91 32.25
CA MET A 478 -5.42 -18.34 31.07
C MET A 478 -4.56 -18.43 29.81
N LEU A 479 -3.70 -17.43 29.59
CA LEU A 479 -2.82 -17.35 28.43
C LEU A 479 -1.80 -18.49 28.43
N ALA A 480 -1.14 -18.73 29.56
CA ALA A 480 -0.15 -19.80 29.69
C ALA A 480 -0.78 -21.18 29.51
N ARG A 481 -1.97 -21.42 30.08
CA ARG A 481 -2.71 -22.69 29.90
C ARG A 481 -3.10 -22.91 28.44
N ARG A 482 -3.54 -21.85 27.73
CA ARG A 482 -3.86 -21.94 26.31
C ARG A 482 -2.64 -22.28 25.47
N PHE A 483 -1.52 -21.59 25.67
CA PHE A 483 -0.28 -21.90 24.95
C PHE A 483 0.28 -23.29 25.28
N ALA A 484 0.18 -23.72 26.55
CA ALA A 484 0.55 -25.08 26.93
C ALA A 484 -0.33 -26.14 26.26
N PHE A 485 -1.64 -25.89 26.16
CA PHE A 485 -2.57 -26.75 25.44
C PHE A 485 -2.22 -26.85 23.95
N ASP A 486 -1.95 -25.70 23.30
CA ASP A 486 -1.54 -25.65 21.90
C ASP A 486 -0.21 -26.41 21.65
N CYS A 487 0.71 -26.41 22.62
CA CYS A 487 1.96 -27.19 22.51
C CYS A 487 1.75 -28.70 22.65
N ASN A 488 0.80 -29.12 23.48
CA ASN A 488 0.52 -30.53 23.73
C ASN A 488 -0.47 -31.14 22.71
N GLY A 489 -1.20 -30.31 21.95
CA GLY A 489 -2.12 -30.73 20.89
C GLY A 489 -1.47 -30.91 19.49
N VAL A 490 -0.16 -30.72 19.38
CA VAL A 490 0.65 -30.92 18.16
C VAL A 490 1.48 -32.22 18.22
N GLY A 491 1.10 -33.14 19.12
CA GLY A 491 1.67 -34.50 19.22
C GLY A 491 0.86 -35.53 18.45
#